data_AF-A0A0P0W6D5-F1
#
_entry.id   AF-A0A0P0W6D5-F1
#
_cell.length_a   1.000
_cell.length_b   1.000
_cell.length_c   1.000
_cell.angle_alpha   90.00
_cell.angle_beta   90.00
_cell.angle_gamma   90.00
#
_symmetry.space_group_name_H-M   'P 1'
#
loop_
_entity.id
_entity.type
_entity.pdbx_description
1 polymer ?
#
loop_
_entity_poly.entity_id
_entity_poly.type
_entity_poly.pdbx_seq_one_letter_code
_entity_poly.pdbx_strand_id
1 'polypeptide(L)'
;MARNKEALVLLLDVGPSMHGVLQEVENICSTLVHKKLVYNRSDEIGVVLFGTKETSNELAKELGGYKHVVVARDIKVVDEETTNALQNLPRGTSPGD
;
A
#
# COMPACT_ATOMS: atom_id res chain seq x y z
N MET A 1 -12.49 14.34 -24.23
CA MET A 1 -12.03 12.94 -24.29
C MET A 1 -12.05 12.41 -22.87
N ALA A 2 -12.75 11.30 -22.60
CA ALA A 2 -12.67 10.67 -21.29
C ALA A 2 -11.22 10.24 -21.08
N ARG A 3 -10.51 10.93 -20.18
CA ARG A 3 -9.21 10.46 -19.71
C ARG A 3 -9.50 9.14 -19.00
N ASN A 4 -8.94 8.02 -19.48
CA ASN A 4 -9.06 6.74 -18.79
C ASN A 4 -8.49 6.92 -17.39
N LYS A 5 -9.38 7.05 -16.40
CA LYS A 5 -9.03 7.16 -14.98
C LYS A 5 -8.83 5.74 -14.46
N GLU A 6 -7.66 5.48 -13.88
CA GLU A 6 -7.33 4.18 -13.29
C GLU A 6 -7.39 4.26 -11.76
N ALA A 7 -7.82 3.18 -11.13
CA ALA A 7 -7.69 2.98 -9.69
C ALA A 7 -6.75 1.78 -9.45
N LEU A 8 -5.67 2.02 -8.70
CA LEU A 8 -4.65 1.03 -8.36
C LEU A 8 -4.64 0.80 -6.84
N VAL A 9 -4.62 -0.46 -6.42
CA VAL A 9 -4.39 -0.81 -5.01
C VAL A 9 -3.09 -1.60 -4.91
N LEU A 10 -2.13 -1.08 -4.16
CA LEU A 10 -0.90 -1.77 -3.82
C LEU A 10 -1.15 -2.63 -2.58
N LEU A 11 -1.18 -3.95 -2.76
CA LEU A 11 -1.31 -4.92 -1.67
C LEU A 11 0.07 -5.52 -1.40
N LEU A 12 0.68 -5.13 -0.27
CA LEU A 12 2.10 -5.40 0.01
C LEU A 12 2.26 -6.30 1.25
N ASP A 13 3.00 -7.40 1.08
CA ASP A 13 3.43 -8.23 2.19
C ASP A 13 4.63 -7.57 2.88
N VAL A 14 4.49 -7.32 4.17
CA VAL A 14 5.56 -6.78 5.02
C VAL A 14 5.99 -7.76 6.11
N GLY A 15 5.56 -9.02 6.03
CA GLY A 15 5.89 -10.07 6.98
C GLY A 15 7.37 -10.48 6.99
N PRO A 16 7.78 -11.31 7.97
CA PRO A 16 9.18 -11.69 8.15
C PRO A 16 9.87 -12.32 6.93
N SER A 17 9.12 -13.05 6.10
CA SER A 17 9.62 -13.66 4.86
C SER A 17 10.06 -12.62 3.82
N MET A 18 9.45 -11.43 3.82
CA MET A 18 9.70 -10.36 2.85
C MET A 18 10.77 -9.37 3.27
N HIS A 19 11.22 -9.44 4.53
CA HIS A 19 12.21 -8.53 5.10
C HIS A 19 13.52 -8.39 4.33
N GLY A 20 13.92 -9.41 3.57
CA GLY A 20 15.12 -9.41 2.74
C GLY A 20 14.99 -8.65 1.42
N VAL A 21 13.76 -8.38 0.96
CA VAL A 21 13.47 -7.69 -0.32
C VAL A 21 12.60 -6.44 -0.14
N LEU A 22 12.24 -6.10 1.10
CA LEU A 22 11.27 -5.05 1.40
C LEU A 22 11.75 -3.66 0.91
N GLN A 23 13.06 -3.42 0.95
CA GLN A 23 13.65 -2.17 0.45
C GLN A 23 13.52 -2.04 -1.07
N GLU A 24 13.73 -3.13 -1.81
CA GLU A 24 13.53 -3.18 -3.25
C GLU A 24 12.06 -2.97 -3.61
N VAL A 25 11.14 -3.59 -2.87
CA VAL A 25 9.69 -3.40 -3.03
C VAL A 25 9.31 -1.93 -2.82
N GLU A 26 9.81 -1.30 -1.76
CA GLU A 26 9.62 0.12 -1.47
C GLU A 26 10.10 1.01 -2.64
N ASN A 27 11.30 0.76 -3.16
CA ASN A 27 11.87 1.53 -4.27
C ASN A 27 11.05 1.40 -5.56
N ILE A 28 10.61 0.18 -5.88
CA ILE A 28 9.80 -0.11 -7.07
C ILE A 28 8.42 0.55 -6.95
N CYS A 29 7.75 0.40 -5.80
CA CYS A 29 6.43 0.99 -5.57
C CYS A 29 6.50 2.53 -5.60
N SER A 30 7.51 3.12 -4.95
CA SER A 30 7.72 4.57 -4.96
C SER A 30 7.95 5.09 -6.38
N THR A 31 8.75 4.39 -7.18
CA THR A 31 9.00 4.74 -8.58
C THR A 31 7.71 4.67 -9.43
N LEU A 32 6.86 3.67 -9.19
CA LEU A 32 5.57 3.53 -9.86
C LEU A 32 4.63 4.69 -9.53
N VAL A 33 4.51 5.04 -8.24
CA VAL A 33 3.68 6.17 -7.78
C VAL A 33 4.20 7.50 -8.34
N HIS A 34 5.51 7.73 -8.32
CA HIS A 34 6.10 8.92 -8.92
C HIS A 34 5.79 9.04 -10.42
N LYS A 35 5.87 7.94 -11.18
CA LYS A 35 5.46 7.95 -12.60
C LYS A 35 3.98 8.32 -12.76
N LYS A 36 3.08 7.77 -11.94
CA LYS A 36 1.66 8.14 -11.97
C LYS A 36 1.44 9.61 -11.59
N LEU A 37 2.16 10.15 -10.60
CA LEU A 37 2.08 11.57 -10.25
C LEU A 37 2.53 12.51 -11.38
N VAL A 38 3.49 12.09 -12.21
CA VAL A 38 3.97 12.90 -13.35
C VAL A 38 3.02 12.82 -14.54
N TYR A 39 2.61 11.61 -14.94
CA TYR A 39 1.89 11.40 -16.20
C TYR A 39 0.37 11.26 -16.03
N ASN A 40 -0.08 10.73 -14.89
CA ASN A 40 -1.46 10.31 -14.64
C ASN A 40 -2.04 10.87 -13.32
N ARG A 41 -1.91 12.18 -13.09
CA ARG A 41 -2.37 12.87 -11.85
C ARG A 41 -3.82 12.66 -11.41
N SER A 42 -4.69 12.13 -12.27
CA SER A 42 -6.09 11.84 -11.90
C SER A 42 -6.31 10.40 -11.45
N ASP A 43 -5.29 9.53 -11.56
CA ASP A 43 -5.36 8.16 -11.09
C ASP A 43 -5.51 8.13 -9.58
N GLU A 44 -6.21 7.12 -9.09
CA GLU A 44 -6.41 6.87 -7.66
C GLU A 44 -5.52 5.71 -7.21
N ILE A 45 -4.90 5.86 -6.05
CA ILE A 45 -4.00 4.87 -5.46
C ILE A 45 -4.38 4.63 -4.00
N GLY A 46 -4.53 3.37 -3.63
CA GLY A 46 -4.61 2.90 -2.24
C GLY A 46 -3.43 1.99 -1.89
N VAL A 47 -3.08 1.92 -0.60
CA VAL A 47 -2.00 1.09 -0.08
C VAL A 47 -2.52 0.25 1.09
N VAL A 48 -2.37 -1.06 0.97
CA VAL A 48 -2.74 -2.04 2.00
C VAL A 48 -1.52 -2.88 2.31
N LEU A 49 -1.20 -3.00 3.59
CA LEU A 49 -0.10 -3.79 4.11
C LEU A 49 -0.66 -5.01 4.81
N PHE A 50 -0.09 -6.19 4.57
CA PHE A 50 -0.39 -7.42 5.30
C PHE A 50 0.88 -8.04 5.89
N GLY A 51 0.75 -8.83 6.95
CA GLY A 51 1.87 -9.28 7.79
C GLY A 51 2.28 -8.29 8.89
N THR A 52 1.48 -7.22 9.09
CA THR A 52 1.76 -6.17 10.09
C THR A 52 1.58 -6.68 11.53
N LYS A 53 2.19 -5.97 12.48
CA LYS A 53 1.96 -6.25 13.90
C LYS A 53 0.52 -5.93 14.31
N GLU A 54 0.08 -4.71 14.03
CA GLU A 54 -1.27 -4.24 14.28
C GLU A 54 -2.28 -4.67 13.21
N THR A 55 -3.56 -4.44 13.49
CA THR A 55 -4.67 -4.61 12.54
C THR A 55 -5.45 -3.31 12.49
N SER A 56 -5.58 -2.73 11.30
CA SER A 56 -6.32 -1.48 11.09
C SER A 56 -6.98 -1.50 9.72
N ASN A 57 -8.15 -2.14 9.64
CA ASN A 57 -9.01 -2.18 8.47
C ASN A 57 -10.47 -2.31 8.91
N GLU A 58 -11.40 -1.77 8.13
CA GLU A 58 -12.83 -1.77 8.49
C GLU A 58 -13.42 -3.18 8.57
N LEU A 59 -12.92 -4.14 7.77
CA LEU A 59 -13.41 -5.53 7.82
C LEU A 59 -13.14 -6.18 9.18
N ALA A 60 -11.95 -5.99 9.75
CA ALA A 60 -11.60 -6.48 11.08
C ALA A 60 -12.47 -5.85 12.18
N LYS A 61 -12.89 -4.59 12.00
CA LYS A 61 -13.72 -3.85 12.95
C LYS A 61 -15.21 -4.24 12.86
N GLU A 62 -15.72 -4.43 11.65
CA GLU A 62 -17.14 -4.71 11.40
C GLU A 62 -17.48 -6.20 11.50
N LEU A 63 -16.60 -7.06 10.99
CA LEU A 63 -16.85 -8.50 10.83
C LEU A 63 -15.94 -9.37 11.71
N GLY A 64 -14.87 -8.81 12.25
CA GLY A 64 -13.79 -9.58 12.86
C GLY A 64 -12.91 -10.27 11.82
N GLY A 65 -11.82 -10.89 12.28
CA GLY A 65 -10.84 -11.49 11.37
C GLY A 65 -9.92 -10.45 10.72
N TYR A 66 -9.47 -10.70 9.48
CA TYR A 66 -8.58 -9.82 8.69
C TYR A 66 -7.43 -9.23 9.52
N LYS A 67 -6.84 -10.07 10.37
CA LYS A 67 -5.80 -9.67 11.31
C LYS A 67 -4.50 -9.42 10.57
N HIS A 68 -3.65 -8.58 11.16
CA HIS A 68 -2.32 -8.26 10.62
C HIS A 68 -2.39 -7.60 9.25
N VAL A 69 -3.49 -6.87 9.01
CA VAL A 69 -3.73 -6.07 7.81
C VAL A 69 -4.00 -4.63 8.21
N VAL A 70 -3.29 -3.70 7.58
CA VAL A 70 -3.41 -2.25 7.77
C VAL A 70 -3.68 -1.59 6.43
N VAL A 71 -4.74 -0.78 6.35
CA VAL A 71 -4.92 0.17 5.25
C VAL A 71 -4.05 1.39 5.55
N ALA A 72 -2.84 1.42 4.97
CA ALA A 72 -1.90 2.52 5.18
C ALA A 72 -2.35 3.80 4.46
N ARG A 73 -3.08 3.64 3.34
CA ARG A 73 -3.68 4.75 2.61
C ARG A 73 -4.96 4.30 1.91
N ASP A 74 -6.07 5.00 2.19
CA ASP A 74 -7.32 4.83 1.44
C ASP A 74 -7.14 5.16 -0.04
N ILE A 75 -7.96 4.55 -0.90
CA ILE A 75 -7.97 4.86 -2.34
C ILE A 75 -8.32 6.34 -2.54
N LYS A 76 -7.34 7.12 -2.98
CA LYS A 76 -7.47 8.56 -3.24
C LYS A 76 -6.63 8.97 -4.45
N VAL A 77 -6.94 10.12 -5.02
CA VAL A 77 -6.15 10.68 -6.13
C VAL A 77 -4.67 10.75 -5.74
N VAL A 78 -3.78 10.36 -6.65
CA VAL A 78 -2.35 10.34 -6.41
C VAL A 78 -1.81 11.73 -6.07
N ASP A 79 -1.06 11.79 -4.98
CA ASP A 79 -0.41 12.98 -4.44
C ASP A 79 0.95 12.62 -3.84
N GLU A 80 1.64 13.61 -3.27
CA GLU A 80 2.94 13.39 -2.61
C GLU A 80 2.83 12.53 -1.34
N GLU A 81 1.69 12.59 -0.63
CA GLU A 81 1.44 11.75 0.54
C GLU A 81 1.35 10.25 0.18
N THR A 82 0.95 9.93 -1.05
CA THR A 82 0.93 8.56 -1.57
C THR A 82 2.34 7.98 -1.61
N THR A 83 3.33 8.79 -1.96
CA THR A 83 4.75 8.38 -1.93
C THR A 83 5.22 8.17 -0.49
N ASN A 84 4.81 9.04 0.45
CA ASN A 84 5.19 8.92 1.86
C ASN A 84 4.67 7.62 2.50
N ALA A 85 3.48 7.15 2.09
CA ALA A 85 2.92 5.88 2.56
C ALA A 85 3.73 4.65 2.10
N LEU A 86 4.58 4.80 1.08
CA LEU A 86 5.48 3.75 0.58
C LEU A 86 6.90 3.89 1.11
N GLN A 87 7.28 5.05 1.65
CA GLN A 87 8.59 5.26 2.27
C GLN A 87 8.61 4.68 3.68
N ASN A 88 9.67 3.93 4.00
CA ASN A 88 9.83 3.24 5.27
C ASN A 88 8.72 2.22 5.55
N LEU A 89 8.48 1.30 4.60
CA LEU A 89 7.54 0.20 4.83
C LEU A 89 7.89 -0.52 6.15
N PRO A 90 6.90 -0.73 7.05
CA PRO A 90 7.17 -1.32 8.35
C PRO A 90 7.66 -2.75 8.21
N ARG A 91 8.53 -3.20 9.10
CA ARG A 91 8.89 -4.61 9.22
C ARG A 91 7.86 -5.31 10.10
N GLY A 92 6.97 -6.05 9.46
CA GLY A 92 5.90 -6.81 10.09
C GLY A 92 6.41 -7.94 10.98
N THR A 93 5.52 -8.49 11.78
CA THR A 93 5.83 -9.58 12.74
C THR A 93 5.01 -10.84 12.50
N SER A 94 4.02 -10.77 11.61
CA SER A 94 3.11 -11.86 11.34
C SER A 94 3.36 -12.43 9.94
N PRO A 95 3.18 -13.74 9.74
CA PRO A 95 3.19 -14.33 8.40
C PRO A 95 2.13 -13.67 7.52
N GLY A 96 2.49 -13.39 6.27
CA GLY A 96 1.58 -12.92 5.23
C GLY A 96 0.98 -14.06 4.39
N ASP A 97 1.49 -15.28 4.54
CA ASP A 97 1.15 -16.52 3.85
C ASP A 97 0.23 -17.47 4.64
#